data_AF-A0A945U563-F1
#
_entry.id   AF-A0A945U563-F1
#
_cell.length_a   1.000
_cell.length_b   1.000
_cell.length_c   1.000
_cell.angle_alpha   90.00
_cell.angle_beta   90.00
_cell.angle_gamma   90.00
#
_symmetry.space_group_name_H-M   'P 1'
#
loop_
_entity.id
_entity.type
_entity.pdbx_description
1 polymer ?
#
loop_
_entity_poly.entity_id
_entity_poly.type
_entity_poly.pdbx_seq_one_letter_code
_entity_poly.pdbx_strand_id
1 'polypeptide(L)'
;MKKKLSVLLLLVGVGFSTFAQSYCETNYAVYRNEYKQKNYEEALKSWRKVFNECPSYNQNTFANGPKLYQDKIKKDKANKSAYVDTIMMIYDVRIEIFGKREYVLGLKGADLFKYDASRFNEAYEMLKTSVDFMWYETNPTVVVSYFKALDKVQRSSDFITKKDVLDAYVVVSDIVSYNIANNEKYAAHYEKSQKSIETTFAPYASCDDLIAIFSDRLETDGDNLSLLKKITSLLDKKNCTDNEVFYLAAEKLHILDPSASSAYDMGNTSLAKKQYSDAVKYFTQAIDLQDDLDYKAPYYLKLAYANQMKGSFSDARSAATKAANLKPEWGEPYLIIGDVYVASASKCGSSNLERGSVYWVAVDAFRKAKSLDDVLTEKANKRISTYSKYFPSKEDLFFDDLSAGDSYKVGCWIGRSTKVRSRD
;
A
#
# COMPACT_ATOMS: atom_id res chain seq x y z
N MET A 1 -48.04 79.58 -26.53
CA MET A 1 -46.86 79.95 -25.73
C MET A 1 -46.94 79.28 -24.36
N LYS A 2 -46.02 78.36 -24.05
CA LYS A 2 -45.12 78.40 -22.87
C LYS A 2 -44.37 77.06 -22.79
N LYS A 3 -43.07 77.20 -22.57
CA LYS A 3 -41.99 76.23 -22.80
C LYS A 3 -41.99 75.12 -21.75
N LYS A 4 -41.69 73.90 -22.19
CA LYS A 4 -41.19 72.81 -21.35
C LYS A 4 -39.81 73.21 -20.81
N LEU A 5 -39.60 73.07 -19.50
CA LEU A 5 -38.28 73.15 -18.87
C LEU A 5 -37.97 71.77 -18.28
N SER A 6 -37.16 71.00 -19.00
CA SER A 6 -36.60 69.74 -18.51
C SER A 6 -35.42 70.07 -17.60
N VAL A 7 -35.48 69.63 -16.35
CA VAL A 7 -34.33 69.64 -15.43
C VAL A 7 -33.46 68.43 -15.75
N LEU A 8 -32.27 68.68 -16.29
CA LEU A 8 -31.24 67.70 -16.55
C LEU A 8 -30.58 67.33 -15.22
N LEU A 9 -30.84 66.11 -14.73
CA LEU A 9 -30.10 65.53 -13.62
C LEU A 9 -28.69 65.17 -14.14
N LEU A 10 -27.69 65.96 -13.76
CA LEU A 10 -26.28 65.69 -14.06
C LEU A 10 -25.84 64.46 -13.25
N LEU A 11 -25.77 63.31 -13.92
CA LEU A 11 -25.11 62.08 -13.47
C LEU A 11 -23.60 62.32 -13.39
N VAL A 12 -23.12 62.88 -12.28
CA VAL A 12 -21.70 62.83 -11.90
C VAL A 12 -21.47 61.48 -11.21
N GLY A 13 -21.34 60.42 -12.01
CA GLY A 13 -21.12 59.06 -11.50
C GLY A 13 -20.51 58.07 -12.49
N VAL A 14 -20.08 58.51 -13.68
CA VAL A 14 -19.61 57.61 -14.76
C VAL A 14 -18.09 57.70 -15.01
N GLY A 15 -17.41 58.70 -14.46
CA GLY A 15 -15.96 58.86 -14.64
C GLY A 15 -15.11 57.93 -13.75
N PHE A 16 -15.50 57.72 -12.49
CA PHE A 16 -14.66 56.98 -11.54
C PHE A 16 -14.59 55.48 -11.84
N SER A 17 -15.66 54.89 -12.39
CA SER A 17 -15.72 53.45 -12.68
C SER A 17 -14.87 53.04 -13.88
N THR A 18 -14.78 53.87 -14.92
CA THR A 18 -14.01 53.57 -16.14
C THR A 18 -12.50 53.71 -15.93
N PHE A 19 -12.05 54.71 -15.17
CA PHE A 19 -10.64 54.87 -14.79
C PHE A 19 -10.16 53.75 -13.86
N ALA A 20 -10.97 53.38 -12.85
CA ALA A 20 -10.63 52.26 -11.96
C ALA A 20 -10.53 50.94 -12.74
N GLN A 21 -11.46 50.68 -13.66
CA GLN A 21 -11.44 49.46 -14.48
C GLN A 21 -10.20 49.38 -15.39
N SER A 22 -9.82 50.48 -16.05
CA SER A 22 -8.62 50.55 -16.90
C SER A 22 -7.32 50.39 -16.10
N TYR A 23 -7.25 50.92 -14.88
CA TYR A 23 -6.10 50.76 -13.98
C TYR A 23 -5.89 49.30 -13.54
N CYS A 24 -6.98 48.63 -13.11
CA CYS A 24 -6.92 47.25 -12.67
C CYS A 24 -6.49 46.31 -13.81
N GLU A 25 -7.06 46.50 -15.00
CA GLU A 25 -6.74 45.70 -16.19
C GLU A 25 -5.27 45.85 -16.61
N THR A 26 -4.78 47.09 -16.66
CA THR A 26 -3.40 47.36 -17.07
C THR A 26 -2.39 46.73 -16.11
N ASN A 27 -2.54 46.96 -14.80
CA ASN A 27 -1.61 46.40 -13.82
C ASN A 27 -1.70 44.88 -13.74
N TYR A 28 -2.90 44.30 -13.87
CA TYR A 28 -3.07 42.85 -13.93
C TYR A 28 -2.39 42.24 -15.15
N ALA A 29 -2.55 42.84 -16.33
CA ALA A 29 -1.90 42.37 -17.55
C ALA A 29 -0.37 42.40 -17.43
N VAL A 30 0.21 43.50 -16.93
CA VAL A 30 1.66 43.63 -16.69
C VAL A 30 2.14 42.55 -15.74
N TYR A 31 1.53 42.43 -14.54
CA TYR A 31 1.95 41.42 -13.57
C TYR A 31 1.82 40.00 -14.13
N ARG A 32 0.73 39.68 -14.84
CA ARG A 32 0.53 38.34 -15.39
C ARG A 32 1.56 37.99 -16.47
N ASN A 33 1.97 38.97 -17.27
CA ASN A 33 3.02 38.78 -18.26
C ASN A 33 4.36 38.45 -17.57
N GLU A 34 4.79 39.29 -16.63
CA GLU A 34 6.04 39.07 -15.88
C GLU A 34 6.02 37.76 -15.09
N TYR A 35 4.88 37.42 -14.47
CA TYR A 35 4.72 36.16 -13.75
C TYR A 35 4.92 34.95 -14.67
N LYS A 36 4.34 34.96 -15.88
CA LYS A 36 4.49 33.88 -16.87
C LYS A 36 5.94 33.73 -17.32
N GLN A 37 6.67 34.85 -17.43
CA GLN A 37 8.10 34.88 -17.76
C GLN A 37 8.99 34.50 -16.56
N LYS A 38 8.41 34.26 -15.37
CA LYS A 38 9.12 33.99 -14.11
C LYS A 38 9.96 35.17 -13.60
N ASN A 39 9.71 36.38 -14.09
CA ASN A 39 10.31 37.62 -13.61
C ASN A 39 9.61 38.07 -12.32
N TYR A 40 9.67 37.23 -11.27
CA TYR A 40 8.84 37.41 -10.07
C TYR A 40 9.09 38.72 -9.32
N GLU A 41 10.29 39.29 -9.41
CA GLU A 41 10.59 40.58 -8.79
C GLU A 41 9.85 41.74 -9.47
N GLU A 42 9.84 41.75 -10.80
CA GLU A 42 9.10 42.75 -11.57
C GLU A 42 7.59 42.51 -11.45
N ALA A 43 7.16 41.24 -11.53
CA ALA A 43 5.76 40.87 -11.36
C ALA A 43 5.21 41.33 -10.00
N LEU A 44 6.02 41.28 -8.93
CA LEU A 44 5.60 41.68 -7.59
C LEU A 44 5.25 43.17 -7.48
N LYS A 45 5.91 44.05 -8.25
CA LYS A 45 5.63 45.50 -8.25
C LYS A 45 4.20 45.78 -8.70
N SER A 46 3.82 45.26 -9.86
CA SER A 46 2.46 45.42 -10.41
C SER A 46 1.44 44.55 -9.67
N TRP A 47 1.83 43.39 -9.17
CA TRP A 47 0.97 42.53 -8.35
C TRP A 47 0.49 43.24 -7.09
N ARG A 48 1.37 43.97 -6.38
CA ARG A 48 1.01 44.72 -5.16
C ARG A 48 -0.05 45.79 -5.43
N LYS A 49 0.03 46.47 -6.57
CA LYS A 49 -0.99 47.45 -7.00
C LYS A 49 -2.34 46.77 -7.19
N VAL A 50 -2.37 45.65 -7.93
CA VAL A 50 -3.62 44.88 -8.13
C VAL A 50 -4.16 44.36 -6.80
N PHE A 51 -3.31 43.83 -5.93
CA PHE A 51 -3.71 43.28 -4.63
C PHE A 51 -4.30 44.35 -3.71
N ASN A 52 -3.71 45.55 -3.64
CA ASN A 52 -4.15 46.60 -2.73
C ASN A 52 -5.35 47.41 -3.26
N GLU A 53 -5.39 47.69 -4.56
CA GLU A 53 -6.34 48.66 -5.13
C GLU A 53 -7.48 47.96 -5.88
N CYS A 54 -7.26 46.74 -6.38
CA CYS A 54 -8.20 46.01 -7.23
C CYS A 54 -8.35 44.53 -6.83
N PRO A 55 -8.50 44.17 -5.55
CA PRO A 55 -8.39 42.77 -5.13
C PRO A 55 -9.49 41.87 -5.73
N SER A 56 -10.69 42.38 -5.98
CA SER A 56 -11.78 41.59 -6.58
C SER A 56 -11.63 41.37 -8.10
N TYR A 57 -10.68 42.04 -8.76
CA TYR A 57 -10.57 42.03 -10.22
C TYR A 57 -10.33 40.63 -10.80
N ASN A 58 -9.44 39.84 -10.18
CA ASN A 58 -9.18 38.46 -10.62
C ASN A 58 -8.59 37.59 -9.52
N GLN A 59 -9.24 36.45 -9.22
CA GLN A 59 -8.79 35.49 -8.21
C GLN A 59 -7.34 34.98 -8.42
N ASN A 60 -6.83 35.02 -9.65
CA ASN A 60 -5.46 34.59 -9.95
C ASN A 60 -4.40 35.44 -9.25
N THR A 61 -4.70 36.69 -8.93
CA THR A 61 -3.82 37.53 -8.11
C THR A 61 -3.49 36.81 -6.80
N PHE A 62 -4.49 36.23 -6.15
CA PHE A 62 -4.31 35.47 -4.91
C PHE A 62 -3.72 34.08 -5.13
N ALA A 63 -4.05 33.40 -6.23
CA ALA A 63 -3.46 32.09 -6.54
C ALA A 63 -1.94 32.16 -6.78
N ASN A 64 -1.47 33.25 -7.38
CA ASN A 64 -0.06 33.47 -7.70
C ASN A 64 0.73 34.21 -6.60
N GLY A 65 0.05 34.97 -5.75
CA GLY A 65 0.67 35.75 -4.67
C GLY A 65 1.61 34.94 -3.79
N PRO A 66 1.18 33.77 -3.27
CA PRO A 66 2.05 32.89 -2.50
C PRO A 66 3.34 32.55 -3.24
N LYS A 67 3.26 32.24 -4.54
CA LYS A 67 4.43 31.88 -5.36
C LYS A 67 5.46 33.02 -5.44
N LEU A 68 5.02 34.27 -5.52
CA LEU A 68 5.90 35.43 -5.54
C LEU A 68 6.68 35.57 -4.22
N TYR A 69 6.00 35.40 -3.08
CA TYR A 69 6.65 35.46 -1.76
C TYR A 69 7.49 34.21 -1.45
N GLN A 70 7.12 33.04 -1.97
CA GLN A 70 7.96 31.85 -1.94
C GLN A 70 9.28 32.05 -2.67
N ASP A 71 9.30 32.83 -3.76
CA ASP A 71 10.54 33.23 -4.43
C ASP A 71 11.37 34.20 -3.56
N LYS A 72 10.73 35.14 -2.88
CA LYS A 72 11.40 36.02 -1.91
C LYS A 72 12.05 35.24 -0.77
N ILE A 73 11.38 34.23 -0.20
CA ILE A 73 11.95 33.34 0.83
C ILE A 73 13.23 32.65 0.34
N LYS A 74 13.30 32.26 -0.94
CA LYS A 74 14.50 31.61 -1.50
C LYS A 74 15.68 32.57 -1.61
N LYS A 75 15.42 33.82 -1.96
CA LYS A 75 16.44 34.87 -2.20
C LYS A 75 16.87 35.59 -0.92
N ASP A 76 15.95 35.73 0.03
CA ASP A 76 16.13 36.47 1.27
C ASP A 76 15.61 35.64 2.45
N LYS A 77 16.52 34.84 3.02
CA LYS A 77 16.22 33.97 4.15
C LYS A 77 16.11 34.73 5.47
N ALA A 78 16.71 35.91 5.58
CA ALA A 78 16.69 36.71 6.81
C ALA A 78 15.27 37.19 7.12
N ASN A 79 14.50 37.57 6.09
CA ASN A 79 13.11 38.01 6.24
C ASN A 79 12.07 36.89 6.04
N LYS A 80 12.49 35.63 6.12
CA LYS A 80 11.64 34.47 5.85
C LYS A 80 10.32 34.52 6.64
N SER A 81 10.34 34.83 7.93
CA SER A 81 9.13 34.89 8.77
C SER A 81 8.11 35.89 8.24
N ALA A 82 8.54 37.13 7.93
CA ALA A 82 7.67 38.17 7.41
C ALA A 82 7.05 37.79 6.05
N TYR A 83 7.81 37.10 5.20
CA TYR A 83 7.27 36.58 3.93
C TYR A 83 6.27 35.46 4.14
N VAL A 84 6.46 34.57 5.12
CA VAL A 84 5.47 33.54 5.48
C VAL A 84 4.19 34.19 5.98
N ASP A 85 4.26 35.19 6.88
CA ASP A 85 3.08 35.91 7.37
C ASP A 85 2.35 36.64 6.23
N THR A 86 3.09 37.17 5.26
CA THR A 86 2.49 37.76 4.05
C THR A 86 1.75 36.71 3.23
N ILE A 87 2.30 35.49 3.07
CA ILE A 87 1.60 34.39 2.39
C ILE A 87 0.30 34.03 3.13
N MET A 88 0.34 33.97 4.47
CA MET A 88 -0.83 33.66 5.29
C MET A 88 -1.94 34.71 5.09
N MET A 89 -1.57 35.99 5.14
CA MET A 89 -2.49 37.11 4.90
C MET A 89 -3.10 37.05 3.49
N ILE A 90 -2.31 36.73 2.46
CA ILE A 90 -2.85 36.58 1.09
C ILE A 90 -3.93 35.50 1.05
N TYR A 91 -3.75 34.38 1.75
CA TYR A 91 -4.76 33.34 1.81
C TYR A 91 -6.03 33.79 2.56
N ASP A 92 -5.89 34.53 3.67
CA ASP A 92 -7.04 35.04 4.42
C ASP A 92 -7.89 36.00 3.58
N VAL A 93 -7.26 36.98 2.93
CA VAL A 93 -7.96 37.92 2.05
C VAL A 93 -8.60 37.19 0.86
N ARG A 94 -7.96 36.13 0.34
CA ARG A 94 -8.57 35.31 -0.72
C ARG A 94 -9.88 34.67 -0.27
N ILE A 95 -9.92 34.15 0.96
CA ILE A 95 -11.12 33.53 1.53
C ILE A 95 -12.22 34.57 1.67
N GLU A 96 -11.90 35.76 2.18
CA GLU A 96 -12.86 36.84 2.35
C GLU A 96 -13.50 37.29 1.03
N ILE A 97 -12.70 37.40 -0.03
CA ILE A 97 -13.17 37.98 -1.31
C ILE A 97 -13.77 36.93 -2.24
N PHE A 98 -13.19 35.73 -2.32
CA PHE A 98 -13.56 34.71 -3.32
C PHE A 98 -14.12 33.41 -2.71
N GLY A 99 -14.18 33.29 -1.39
CA GLY A 99 -14.69 32.11 -0.70
C GLY A 99 -13.80 30.87 -0.90
N LYS A 100 -14.45 29.69 -0.98
CA LYS A 100 -13.79 28.36 -1.03
C LYS A 100 -12.86 28.13 0.16
N ARG A 101 -13.35 28.48 1.36
CA ARG A 101 -12.58 28.51 2.60
C ARG A 101 -11.78 27.23 2.81
N GLU A 102 -12.42 26.08 2.74
CA GLU A 102 -11.85 24.76 3.07
C GLU A 102 -10.71 24.41 2.11
N TYR A 103 -10.91 24.61 0.80
CA TYR A 103 -9.87 24.44 -0.21
C TYR A 103 -8.68 25.38 0.02
N VAL A 104 -8.94 26.65 0.32
CA VAL A 104 -7.88 27.65 0.53
C VAL A 104 -7.13 27.40 1.83
N LEU A 105 -7.80 26.97 2.90
CA LEU A 105 -7.18 26.57 4.16
C LEU A 105 -6.20 25.40 3.96
N GLY A 106 -6.54 24.42 3.13
CA GLY A 106 -5.62 23.33 2.81
C GLY A 106 -4.32 23.83 2.20
N LEU A 107 -4.41 24.74 1.22
CA LEU A 107 -3.23 25.37 0.60
C LEU A 107 -2.44 26.22 1.61
N LYS A 108 -3.15 27.01 2.42
CA LYS A 108 -2.57 27.87 3.47
C LYS A 108 -1.78 27.04 4.47
N GLY A 109 -2.37 25.98 5.01
CA GLY A 109 -1.72 25.09 5.97
C GLY A 109 -0.56 24.30 5.37
N ALA A 110 -0.64 23.88 4.11
CA ALA A 110 0.46 23.19 3.43
C ALA A 110 1.69 24.11 3.24
N ASP A 111 1.47 25.36 2.83
CA ASP A 111 2.54 26.35 2.72
C ASP A 111 3.09 26.73 4.11
N LEU A 112 2.23 26.93 5.12
CA LEU A 112 2.68 27.20 6.48
C LEU A 112 3.58 26.08 7.00
N PHE A 113 3.13 24.82 6.92
CA PHE A 113 3.92 23.68 7.38
C PHE A 113 5.26 23.55 6.67
N LYS A 114 5.29 23.81 5.36
CA LYS A 114 6.49 23.72 4.54
C LYS A 114 7.52 24.81 4.87
N TYR A 115 7.07 26.04 5.08
CA TYR A 115 7.97 27.18 5.26
C TYR A 115 8.22 27.49 6.73
N ASP A 116 7.32 27.16 7.64
CA ASP A 116 7.49 27.31 9.08
C ASP A 116 6.92 26.10 9.83
N ALA A 117 7.72 25.03 9.84
CA ALA A 117 7.37 23.79 10.53
C ALA A 117 7.26 23.92 12.05
N SER A 118 7.65 25.06 12.66
CA SER A 118 7.44 25.30 14.09
C SER A 118 5.97 25.59 14.43
N ARG A 119 5.21 26.11 13.46
CA ARG A 119 3.76 26.39 13.56
C ARG A 119 2.91 25.19 13.14
N PHE A 120 3.37 23.98 13.41
CA PHE A 120 2.72 22.76 12.96
C PHE A 120 1.31 22.56 13.53
N ASN A 121 1.02 23.05 14.75
CA ASN A 121 -0.33 23.05 15.32
C ASN A 121 -1.31 23.87 14.48
N GLU A 122 -0.94 25.10 14.13
CA GLU A 122 -1.77 25.98 13.30
C GLU A 122 -1.96 25.40 11.89
N ALA A 123 -0.89 24.84 11.32
CA ALA A 123 -0.98 24.16 10.04
C ALA A 123 -1.92 22.95 10.11
N TYR A 124 -1.81 22.13 11.16
CA TYR A 124 -2.65 20.95 11.36
C TYR A 124 -4.14 21.30 11.37
N GLU A 125 -4.57 22.32 12.12
CA GLU A 125 -5.98 22.71 12.18
C GLU A 125 -6.56 23.10 10.82
N MET A 126 -5.81 23.90 10.04
CA MET A 126 -6.22 24.31 8.69
C MET A 126 -6.27 23.12 7.73
N LEU A 127 -5.26 22.25 7.80
CA LEU A 127 -5.14 21.05 6.98
C LEU A 127 -6.24 20.03 7.29
N LYS A 128 -6.53 19.80 8.57
CA LYS A 128 -7.59 18.91 9.04
C LYS A 128 -8.94 19.39 8.54
N THR A 129 -9.25 20.67 8.72
CA THR A 129 -10.47 21.29 8.21
C THR A 129 -10.60 21.09 6.69
N SER A 130 -9.51 21.29 5.94
CA SER A 130 -9.56 21.05 4.49
C SER A 130 -9.85 19.58 4.16
N VAL A 131 -9.18 18.62 4.80
CA VAL A 131 -9.34 17.19 4.50
C VAL A 131 -10.75 16.70 4.85
N ASP A 132 -11.24 17.07 6.03
CA ASP A 132 -12.55 16.62 6.55
C ASP A 132 -13.73 17.09 5.69
N PHE A 133 -13.60 18.23 5.01
CA PHE A 133 -14.66 18.79 4.18
C PHE A 133 -14.48 18.49 2.69
N MET A 134 -13.24 18.51 2.18
CA MET A 134 -12.99 18.34 0.75
C MET A 134 -12.95 16.86 0.32
N TRP A 135 -12.67 15.92 1.24
CA TRP A 135 -12.60 14.48 0.94
C TRP A 135 -11.81 14.20 -0.36
N TYR A 136 -12.46 13.63 -1.38
CA TYR A 136 -11.87 13.25 -2.65
C TYR A 136 -11.38 14.42 -3.50
N GLU A 137 -11.80 15.65 -3.22
CA GLU A 137 -11.33 16.86 -3.89
C GLU A 137 -10.05 17.45 -3.24
N THR A 138 -9.56 16.83 -2.15
CA THR A 138 -8.37 17.31 -1.43
C THR A 138 -7.11 17.17 -2.28
N ASN A 139 -6.39 18.27 -2.49
CA ASN A 139 -5.13 18.28 -3.24
C ASN A 139 -4.08 17.30 -2.65
N PRO A 140 -3.30 16.55 -3.46
CA PRO A 140 -2.33 15.57 -2.95
C PRO A 140 -1.29 16.16 -1.99
N THR A 141 -0.88 17.42 -2.21
CA THR A 141 0.05 18.12 -1.31
C THR A 141 -0.58 18.39 0.06
N VAL A 142 -1.87 18.70 0.08
CA VAL A 142 -2.65 18.94 1.31
C VAL A 142 -2.79 17.64 2.09
N VAL A 143 -3.09 16.52 1.43
CA VAL A 143 -3.17 15.20 2.07
C VAL A 143 -1.85 14.84 2.76
N VAL A 144 -0.71 14.99 2.07
CA VAL A 144 0.61 14.70 2.65
C VAL A 144 0.96 15.65 3.79
N SER A 145 0.66 16.95 3.62
CA SER A 145 0.97 17.96 4.63
C SER A 145 0.14 17.74 5.89
N TYR A 146 -1.15 17.41 5.74
CA TYR A 146 -2.04 17.06 6.84
C TYR A 146 -1.45 15.92 7.67
N PHE A 147 -1.11 14.82 7.02
CA PHE A 147 -0.66 13.63 7.73
C PHE A 147 0.70 13.85 8.43
N LYS A 148 1.59 14.65 7.84
CA LYS A 148 2.86 15.03 8.48
C LYS A 148 2.70 16.03 9.62
N ALA A 149 1.77 16.97 9.49
CA ALA A 149 1.44 17.89 10.58
C ALA A 149 0.86 17.11 11.76
N LEU A 150 -0.06 16.18 11.50
CA LEU A 150 -0.61 15.26 12.50
C LEU A 150 0.48 14.46 13.23
N ASP A 151 1.44 13.86 12.51
CA ASP A 151 2.60 13.17 13.12
C ASP A 151 3.39 14.10 14.04
N LYS A 152 3.60 15.37 13.66
CA LYS A 152 4.27 16.36 14.51
C LYS A 152 3.47 16.72 15.76
N VAL A 153 2.15 16.92 15.64
CA VAL A 153 1.27 17.19 16.79
C VAL A 153 1.28 16.00 17.76
N GLN A 154 1.12 14.79 17.24
CA GLN A 154 1.13 13.55 18.03
C GLN A 154 2.46 13.37 18.79
N ARG A 155 3.60 13.65 18.15
CA ARG A 155 4.92 13.50 18.80
C ARG A 155 5.24 14.58 19.82
N SER A 156 4.48 15.68 19.86
CA SER A 156 4.75 16.83 20.73
C SER A 156 3.72 17.02 21.84
N SER A 157 2.61 16.27 21.83
CA SER A 157 1.56 16.35 22.83
C SER A 157 0.78 15.03 22.93
N ASP A 158 0.24 14.75 24.11
CA ASP A 158 -0.62 13.56 24.34
C ASP A 158 -2.09 13.78 23.92
N PHE A 159 -2.44 14.99 23.44
CA PHE A 159 -3.81 15.31 23.02
C PHE A 159 -4.22 14.54 21.76
N ILE A 160 -3.27 14.34 20.85
CA ILE A 160 -3.44 13.47 19.69
C ILE A 160 -2.82 12.12 20.03
N THR A 161 -3.64 11.08 20.00
CA THR A 161 -3.23 9.71 20.32
C THR A 161 -2.67 8.99 19.09
N LYS A 162 -2.04 7.82 19.30
CA LYS A 162 -1.70 6.92 18.19
C LYS A 162 -2.94 6.49 17.40
N LYS A 163 -4.07 6.30 18.08
CA LYS A 163 -5.34 5.94 17.45
C LYS A 163 -5.78 7.00 16.45
N ASP A 164 -5.62 8.29 16.76
CA ASP A 164 -5.96 9.38 15.85
C ASP A 164 -5.10 9.36 14.58
N VAL A 165 -3.82 9.00 14.68
CA VAL A 165 -2.93 8.81 13.51
C VAL A 165 -3.40 7.63 12.66
N LEU A 166 -3.76 6.53 13.30
CA LEU A 166 -4.26 5.33 12.62
C LEU A 166 -5.61 5.60 11.92
N ASP A 167 -6.52 6.34 12.58
CA ASP A 167 -7.82 6.75 12.02
C ASP A 167 -7.64 7.71 10.84
N ALA A 168 -6.76 8.71 10.97
CA ALA A 168 -6.44 9.62 9.89
C ALA A 168 -5.80 8.88 8.71
N TYR A 169 -4.98 7.85 8.95
CA TYR A 169 -4.41 7.01 7.90
C TYR A 169 -5.52 6.32 7.09
N VAL A 170 -6.59 5.85 7.74
CA VAL A 170 -7.75 5.27 7.06
C VAL A 170 -8.31 6.25 6.04
N VAL A 171 -8.61 7.49 6.47
CA VAL A 171 -9.17 8.56 5.64
C VAL A 171 -8.24 8.95 4.50
N VAL A 172 -6.98 9.27 4.78
CA VAL A 172 -6.07 9.79 3.75
C VAL A 172 -5.73 8.75 2.69
N SER A 173 -5.64 7.46 3.03
CA SER A 173 -5.43 6.46 1.97
C SER A 173 -6.69 6.19 1.16
N ASP A 174 -7.90 6.38 1.69
CA ASP A 174 -9.12 6.31 0.89
C ASP A 174 -9.14 7.44 -0.16
N ILE A 175 -8.84 8.67 0.25
CA ILE A 175 -8.71 9.83 -0.65
C ILE A 175 -7.67 9.57 -1.75
N VAL A 176 -6.51 9.04 -1.37
CA VAL A 176 -5.42 8.72 -2.30
C VAL A 176 -5.82 7.62 -3.27
N SER A 177 -6.34 6.49 -2.78
CA SER A 177 -6.74 5.36 -3.62
C SER A 177 -7.85 5.74 -4.61
N TYR A 178 -8.87 6.48 -4.14
CA TYR A 178 -9.94 6.99 -5.00
C TYR A 178 -9.37 7.83 -6.15
N ASN A 179 -8.46 8.77 -5.85
CA ASN A 179 -7.90 9.64 -6.87
C ASN A 179 -6.90 8.94 -7.81
N ILE A 180 -6.17 7.91 -7.35
CA ILE A 180 -5.34 7.10 -8.25
C ILE A 180 -6.21 6.42 -9.31
N ALA A 181 -7.37 5.89 -8.92
CA ALA A 181 -8.28 5.22 -9.84
C ALA A 181 -9.11 6.17 -10.73
N ASN A 182 -9.47 7.35 -10.22
CA ASN A 182 -10.48 8.21 -10.86
C ASN A 182 -9.94 9.56 -11.38
N ASN A 183 -8.67 9.89 -11.13
CA ASN A 183 -8.09 11.18 -11.50
C ASN A 183 -6.80 11.00 -12.32
N GLU A 184 -6.96 10.58 -13.58
CA GLU A 184 -5.85 10.29 -14.51
C GLU A 184 -4.79 11.41 -14.55
N LYS A 185 -5.23 12.66 -14.52
CA LYS A 185 -4.36 13.84 -14.57
C LYS A 185 -3.41 13.92 -13.38
N TYR A 186 -3.86 13.51 -12.19
CA TYR A 186 -3.09 13.66 -10.95
C TYR A 186 -2.73 12.32 -10.28
N ALA A 187 -3.07 11.17 -10.87
CA ALA A 187 -2.83 9.84 -10.30
C ALA A 187 -1.38 9.66 -9.82
N ALA A 188 -0.39 9.99 -10.66
CA ALA A 188 1.03 9.91 -10.30
C ALA A 188 1.42 10.77 -9.07
N HIS A 189 0.74 11.90 -8.84
CA HIS A 189 0.95 12.72 -7.65
C HIS A 189 0.36 12.07 -6.40
N TYR A 190 -0.78 11.39 -6.52
CA TYR A 190 -1.38 10.63 -5.43
C TYR A 190 -0.59 9.36 -5.11
N GLU A 191 -0.03 8.65 -6.10
CA GLU A 191 0.91 7.54 -5.86
C GLU A 191 2.13 7.99 -5.05
N LYS A 192 2.70 9.16 -5.40
CA LYS A 192 3.79 9.76 -4.61
C LYS A 192 3.34 10.12 -3.20
N SER A 193 2.10 10.61 -3.06
CA SER A 193 1.51 10.93 -1.77
C SER A 193 1.34 9.68 -0.91
N GLN A 194 0.86 8.57 -1.49
CA GLN A 194 0.74 7.27 -0.84
C GLN A 194 2.06 6.85 -0.21
N LYS A 195 3.15 6.85 -0.99
CA LYS A 195 4.49 6.49 -0.49
C LYS A 195 4.94 7.38 0.67
N SER A 196 4.67 8.69 0.59
CA SER A 196 5.03 9.61 1.68
C SER A 196 4.19 9.39 2.94
N ILE A 197 2.91 9.07 2.79
CA ILE A 197 1.99 8.78 3.89
C ILE A 197 2.41 7.46 4.55
N GLU A 198 2.63 6.39 3.77
CA GLU A 198 3.09 5.09 4.26
C GLU A 198 4.41 5.21 5.04
N THR A 199 5.35 6.01 4.55
CA THR A 199 6.62 6.27 5.26
C THR A 199 6.39 6.92 6.63
N THR A 200 5.47 7.90 6.70
CA THR A 200 5.13 8.60 7.94
C THR A 200 4.35 7.68 8.89
N PHE A 201 3.52 6.80 8.33
CA PHE A 201 2.68 5.86 9.06
C PHE A 201 3.44 4.66 9.63
N ALA A 202 4.52 4.22 8.98
CA ALA A 202 5.23 3.00 9.33
C ALA A 202 5.57 2.82 10.82
N PRO A 203 5.99 3.86 11.59
CA PRO A 203 6.25 3.74 13.03
C PRO A 203 5.01 3.46 13.90
N TYR A 204 3.80 3.69 13.37
CA TYR A 204 2.52 3.48 14.05
C TYR A 204 1.87 2.13 13.69
N ALA A 205 2.49 1.39 12.77
CA ALA A 205 1.89 0.22 12.13
C ALA A 205 2.53 -1.09 12.62
N SER A 206 2.66 -1.25 13.94
CA SER A 206 2.98 -2.55 14.53
C SER A 206 1.79 -3.50 14.39
N CYS A 207 1.99 -4.82 14.48
CA CYS A 207 0.87 -5.76 14.41
C CYS A 207 -0.17 -5.46 15.50
N ASP A 208 0.28 -5.22 16.73
CA ASP A 208 -0.62 -4.95 17.88
C ASP A 208 -1.42 -3.66 17.68
N ASP A 209 -0.77 -2.59 17.21
CA ASP A 209 -1.43 -1.31 16.93
C ASP A 209 -2.48 -1.46 15.81
N LEU A 210 -2.15 -2.20 14.73
CA LEU A 210 -3.06 -2.44 13.60
C LEU A 210 -4.24 -3.34 13.98
N ILE A 211 -3.99 -4.40 14.75
CA ILE A 211 -5.04 -5.31 15.24
C ILE A 211 -6.02 -4.54 16.12
N ALA A 212 -5.51 -3.75 17.07
CA ALA A 212 -6.36 -2.97 17.98
C ALA A 212 -7.29 -2.01 17.22
N ILE A 213 -6.76 -1.19 16.29
CA ILE A 213 -7.62 -0.27 15.55
C ILE A 213 -8.62 -1.00 14.64
N PHE A 214 -8.17 -2.03 13.92
CA PHE A 214 -9.04 -2.69 12.96
C PHE A 214 -10.11 -3.55 13.63
N SER A 215 -9.87 -4.03 14.85
CA SER A 215 -10.92 -4.61 15.69
C SER A 215 -12.06 -3.61 15.91
N ASP A 216 -11.75 -2.41 16.44
CA ASP A 216 -12.76 -1.36 16.67
C ASP A 216 -13.51 -0.99 15.38
N ARG A 217 -12.78 -0.89 14.26
CA ARG A 217 -13.36 -0.48 12.97
C ARG A 217 -14.30 -1.54 12.40
N LEU A 218 -13.95 -2.82 12.50
CA LEU A 218 -14.80 -3.92 12.03
C LEU A 218 -16.11 -4.02 12.82
N GLU A 219 -16.12 -3.66 14.11
CA GLU A 219 -17.35 -3.60 14.91
C GLU A 219 -18.30 -2.50 14.42
N THR A 220 -17.76 -1.37 13.97
CA THR A 220 -18.56 -0.20 13.54
C THR A 220 -18.96 -0.20 12.06
N ASP A 221 -18.12 -0.73 11.17
CA ASP A 221 -18.26 -0.62 9.71
C ASP A 221 -17.82 -1.89 8.99
N GLY A 222 -18.14 -3.05 9.57
CA GLY A 222 -17.58 -4.33 9.17
C GLY A 222 -17.94 -4.82 7.76
N ASP A 223 -18.92 -4.22 7.08
CA ASP A 223 -19.32 -4.61 5.72
C ASP A 223 -18.82 -3.62 4.65
N ASN A 224 -18.03 -2.60 5.04
CA ASN A 224 -17.44 -1.67 4.11
C ASN A 224 -16.30 -2.33 3.32
N LEU A 225 -16.54 -2.53 2.02
CA LEU A 225 -15.59 -3.19 1.12
C LEU A 225 -14.23 -2.48 1.03
N SER A 226 -14.20 -1.14 1.07
CA SER A 226 -12.95 -0.36 1.04
C SER A 226 -12.14 -0.59 2.31
N LEU A 227 -12.82 -0.59 3.47
CA LEU A 227 -12.21 -0.90 4.75
C LEU A 227 -11.66 -2.33 4.78
N LEU A 228 -12.45 -3.32 4.36
CA LEU A 228 -12.06 -4.73 4.35
C LEU A 228 -10.81 -4.97 3.49
N LYS A 229 -10.79 -4.44 2.26
CA LYS A 229 -9.60 -4.49 1.37
C LYS A 229 -8.37 -3.86 2.01
N LYS A 230 -8.56 -2.77 2.75
CA LYS A 230 -7.47 -2.08 3.44
C LYS A 230 -6.92 -2.88 4.62
N ILE A 231 -7.79 -3.47 5.43
CA ILE A 231 -7.41 -4.31 6.58
C ILE A 231 -6.57 -5.49 6.09
N THR A 232 -7.10 -6.28 5.15
CA THR A 232 -6.40 -7.47 4.65
C THR A 232 -5.07 -7.10 4.00
N SER A 233 -5.05 -6.09 3.13
CA SER A 233 -3.82 -5.65 2.46
C SER A 233 -2.74 -5.14 3.43
N LEU A 234 -3.10 -4.37 4.45
CA LEU A 234 -2.12 -3.81 5.38
C LEU A 234 -1.55 -4.86 6.32
N LEU A 235 -2.41 -5.72 6.85
CA LEU A 235 -1.99 -6.81 7.72
C LEU A 235 -1.11 -7.80 6.96
N ASP A 236 -1.45 -8.14 5.70
CA ASP A 236 -0.62 -8.97 4.83
C ASP A 236 0.76 -8.33 4.55
N LYS A 237 0.78 -7.05 4.14
CA LYS A 237 2.03 -6.30 3.91
C LYS A 237 2.95 -6.24 5.14
N LYS A 238 2.39 -6.36 6.34
CA LYS A 238 3.11 -6.39 7.62
C LYS A 238 3.40 -7.80 8.13
N ASN A 239 2.97 -8.83 7.41
CA ASN A 239 3.02 -10.23 7.84
C ASN A 239 2.29 -10.48 9.18
N CYS A 240 1.21 -9.73 9.43
CA CYS A 240 0.36 -9.79 10.62
C CYS A 240 -0.98 -10.49 10.28
N THR A 241 -0.95 -11.67 9.67
CA THR A 241 -2.16 -12.34 9.15
C THR A 241 -2.69 -13.45 10.05
N ASP A 242 -1.94 -13.83 11.08
CA ASP A 242 -2.30 -14.91 12.02
C ASP A 242 -3.06 -14.36 13.25
N ASN A 243 -4.24 -13.77 13.03
CA ASN A 243 -5.09 -13.22 14.09
C ASN A 243 -6.56 -13.11 13.64
N GLU A 244 -7.46 -13.02 14.62
CA GLU A 244 -8.91 -13.01 14.38
C GLU A 244 -9.38 -11.82 13.55
N VAL A 245 -8.77 -10.64 13.70
CA VAL A 245 -9.11 -9.45 12.91
C VAL A 245 -8.86 -9.69 11.43
N PHE A 246 -7.71 -10.27 11.07
CA PHE A 246 -7.43 -10.66 9.68
C PHE A 246 -8.42 -11.70 9.18
N TYR A 247 -8.69 -12.74 9.96
CA TYR A 247 -9.59 -13.82 9.55
C TYR A 247 -11.02 -13.32 9.29
N LEU A 248 -11.57 -12.50 10.20
CA LEU A 248 -12.90 -11.91 10.06
C LEU A 248 -12.96 -10.98 8.83
N ALA A 249 -11.95 -10.12 8.65
CA ALA A 249 -11.89 -9.24 7.50
C ALA A 249 -11.79 -10.01 6.18
N ALA A 250 -10.96 -11.06 6.11
CA ALA A 250 -10.78 -11.90 4.94
C ALA A 250 -12.07 -12.66 4.60
N GLU A 251 -12.77 -13.21 5.59
CA GLU A 251 -14.05 -13.89 5.41
C GLU A 251 -15.12 -12.95 4.85
N LYS A 252 -15.31 -11.79 5.48
CA LYS A 252 -16.26 -10.79 5.00
C LYS A 252 -15.91 -10.28 3.61
N LEU A 253 -14.62 -10.00 3.36
CA LEU A 253 -14.14 -9.57 2.05
C LEU A 253 -14.45 -10.62 0.99
N HIS A 254 -14.21 -11.90 1.28
CA HIS A 254 -14.47 -12.99 0.34
C HIS A 254 -15.97 -13.16 0.06
N ILE A 255 -16.84 -12.97 1.06
CA ILE A 255 -18.30 -13.02 0.88
C ILE A 255 -18.78 -11.89 -0.04
N LEU A 256 -18.26 -10.68 0.15
CA LEU A 256 -18.71 -9.48 -0.57
C LEU A 256 -18.08 -9.32 -1.96
N ASP A 257 -16.81 -9.72 -2.11
CA ASP A 257 -16.02 -9.58 -3.33
C ASP A 257 -15.06 -10.77 -3.51
N PRO A 258 -15.57 -11.94 -3.94
CA PRO A 258 -14.75 -13.11 -4.20
C PRO A 258 -13.71 -12.82 -5.29
N SER A 259 -12.44 -13.05 -4.98
CA SER A 259 -11.32 -12.87 -5.89
C SER A 259 -10.25 -13.94 -5.63
N ALA A 260 -9.28 -14.05 -6.53
CA ALA A 260 -8.14 -14.95 -6.32
C ALA A 260 -7.41 -14.65 -5.00
N SER A 261 -7.24 -13.36 -4.67
CA SER A 261 -6.61 -12.93 -3.42
C SER A 261 -7.46 -13.26 -2.21
N SER A 262 -8.76 -12.93 -2.20
CA SER A 262 -9.60 -13.21 -1.04
C SER A 262 -9.79 -14.71 -0.82
N ALA A 263 -9.84 -15.53 -1.89
CA ALA A 263 -9.83 -16.98 -1.78
C ALA A 263 -8.50 -17.51 -1.22
N TYR A 264 -7.37 -16.92 -1.60
CA TYR A 264 -6.06 -17.28 -1.03
C TYR A 264 -5.98 -16.98 0.47
N ASP A 265 -6.50 -15.82 0.90
CA ASP A 265 -6.58 -15.44 2.31
C ASP A 265 -7.48 -16.39 3.11
N MET A 266 -8.62 -16.80 2.55
CA MET A 266 -9.47 -17.84 3.13
C MET A 266 -8.76 -19.19 3.25
N GLY A 267 -7.94 -19.56 2.26
CA GLY A 267 -7.11 -20.76 2.30
C GLY A 267 -6.08 -20.72 3.43
N ASN A 268 -5.38 -19.59 3.60
CA ASN A 268 -4.42 -19.41 4.69
C ASN A 268 -5.10 -19.40 6.07
N THR A 269 -6.25 -18.72 6.19
CA THR A 269 -7.08 -18.72 7.40
C THR A 269 -7.50 -20.13 7.78
N SER A 270 -7.97 -20.92 6.81
CA SER A 270 -8.37 -22.31 7.01
C SER A 270 -7.19 -23.19 7.43
N LEU A 271 -5.99 -22.97 6.86
CA LEU A 271 -4.77 -23.66 7.30
C LEU A 271 -4.43 -23.36 8.76
N ALA A 272 -4.46 -22.09 9.17
CA ALA A 272 -4.17 -21.68 10.53
C ALA A 272 -5.14 -22.30 11.53
N LYS A 273 -6.43 -22.37 11.16
CA LYS A 273 -7.50 -23.05 11.91
C LYS A 273 -7.46 -24.59 11.80
N LYS A 274 -6.47 -25.17 11.11
CA LYS A 274 -6.31 -26.62 10.85
C LYS A 274 -7.49 -27.25 10.10
N GLN A 275 -8.28 -26.44 9.40
CA GLN A 275 -9.39 -26.84 8.54
C GLN A 275 -8.86 -27.21 7.15
N TYR A 276 -8.10 -28.31 7.07
CA TYR A 276 -7.33 -28.63 5.86
C TYR A 276 -8.20 -28.89 4.62
N SER A 277 -9.41 -29.43 4.79
CA SER A 277 -10.34 -29.62 3.68
C SER A 277 -10.81 -28.29 3.09
N ASP A 278 -11.11 -27.31 3.93
CA ASP A 278 -11.52 -25.97 3.50
C ASP A 278 -10.34 -25.21 2.89
N ALA A 279 -9.15 -25.34 3.46
CA ALA A 279 -7.93 -24.80 2.88
C ALA A 279 -7.70 -25.29 1.45
N VAL A 280 -7.87 -26.61 1.20
CA VAL A 280 -7.77 -27.18 -0.15
C VAL A 280 -8.83 -26.59 -1.08
N LYS A 281 -10.08 -26.44 -0.62
CA LYS A 281 -11.16 -25.84 -1.42
C LYS A 281 -10.82 -24.39 -1.81
N TYR A 282 -10.43 -23.56 -0.85
CA TYR A 282 -10.15 -22.15 -1.08
C TYR A 282 -8.88 -21.90 -1.90
N PHE A 283 -7.80 -22.66 -1.69
CA PHE A 283 -6.64 -22.56 -2.58
C PHE A 283 -6.93 -23.02 -4.00
N THR A 284 -7.79 -24.02 -4.19
CA THR A 284 -8.25 -24.42 -5.53
C THR A 284 -9.01 -23.27 -6.19
N GLN A 285 -9.96 -22.67 -5.48
CA GLN A 285 -10.69 -21.49 -5.97
C GLN A 285 -9.74 -20.32 -6.31
N ALA A 286 -8.74 -20.06 -5.46
CA ALA A 286 -7.74 -19.02 -5.70
C ALA A 286 -6.94 -19.26 -6.99
N ILE A 287 -6.60 -20.52 -7.28
CA ILE A 287 -5.90 -20.93 -8.50
C ILE A 287 -6.80 -20.77 -9.73
N ASP A 288 -8.07 -21.14 -9.63
CA ASP A 288 -9.05 -21.08 -10.72
C ASP A 288 -9.39 -19.64 -11.11
N LEU A 289 -9.42 -18.73 -10.13
CA LEU A 289 -9.69 -17.29 -10.34
C LEU A 289 -8.45 -16.48 -10.72
N GLN A 290 -7.25 -17.05 -10.57
CA GLN A 290 -6.03 -16.36 -10.92
C GLN A 290 -5.76 -16.51 -12.42
N ASP A 291 -5.28 -15.46 -13.08
CA ASP A 291 -4.80 -15.54 -14.47
C ASP A 291 -3.29 -15.46 -14.53
N ASP A 292 -2.69 -14.65 -13.66
CA ASP A 292 -1.27 -14.40 -13.61
C ASP A 292 -0.49 -15.60 -13.02
N LEU A 293 0.42 -16.14 -13.83
CA LEU A 293 1.21 -17.32 -13.52
C LEU A 293 2.14 -17.09 -12.32
N ASP A 294 2.60 -15.86 -12.09
CA ASP A 294 3.51 -15.55 -10.98
C ASP A 294 2.85 -15.70 -9.61
N TYR A 295 1.54 -15.47 -9.54
CA TYR A 295 0.72 -15.70 -8.35
C TYR A 295 0.21 -17.13 -8.27
N LYS A 296 -0.04 -17.81 -9.41
CA LYS A 296 -0.47 -19.22 -9.42
C LYS A 296 0.53 -20.15 -8.75
N ALA A 297 1.83 -19.97 -8.98
CA ALA A 297 2.85 -20.88 -8.43
C ALA A 297 2.85 -20.89 -6.88
N PRO A 298 2.89 -19.74 -6.17
CA PRO A 298 2.67 -19.69 -4.73
C PRO A 298 1.37 -20.36 -4.25
N TYR A 299 0.27 -20.20 -4.98
CA TYR A 299 -1.02 -20.80 -4.59
C TYR A 299 -0.99 -22.32 -4.69
N TYR A 300 -0.36 -22.87 -5.75
CA TYR A 300 -0.12 -24.31 -5.87
C TYR A 300 0.77 -24.85 -4.75
N LEU A 301 1.78 -24.10 -4.31
CA LEU A 301 2.61 -24.51 -3.18
C LEU A 301 1.80 -24.57 -1.88
N LYS A 302 0.94 -23.59 -1.61
CA LYS A 302 0.05 -23.60 -0.45
C LYS A 302 -0.99 -24.72 -0.52
N LEU A 303 -1.55 -25.00 -1.70
CA LEU A 303 -2.40 -26.16 -1.94
C LEU A 303 -1.65 -27.48 -1.67
N ALA A 304 -0.37 -27.57 -2.05
CA ALA A 304 0.46 -28.74 -1.76
C ALA A 304 0.63 -28.94 -0.25
N TYR A 305 0.93 -27.87 0.48
CA TYR A 305 1.03 -27.88 1.94
C TYR A 305 -0.30 -28.29 2.60
N ALA A 306 -1.44 -27.73 2.15
CA ALA A 306 -2.76 -28.09 2.66
C ALA A 306 -3.07 -29.58 2.46
N ASN A 307 -2.78 -30.13 1.28
CA ASN A 307 -2.94 -31.55 1.00
C ASN A 307 -1.99 -32.42 1.83
N GLN A 308 -0.75 -31.98 2.07
CA GLN A 308 0.19 -32.67 2.96
C GLN A 308 -0.39 -32.77 4.37
N MET A 309 -0.86 -31.65 4.93
CA MET A 309 -1.43 -31.59 6.27
C MET A 309 -2.74 -32.39 6.39
N LYS A 310 -3.53 -32.45 5.31
CA LYS A 310 -4.72 -33.31 5.20
C LYS A 310 -4.37 -34.81 5.11
N GLY A 311 -3.13 -35.16 4.74
CA GLY A 311 -2.70 -36.54 4.49
C GLY A 311 -2.94 -37.03 3.05
N SER A 312 -3.39 -36.16 2.15
CA SER A 312 -3.57 -36.42 0.71
C SER A 312 -2.23 -36.30 -0.03
N PHE A 313 -1.31 -37.25 0.22
CA PHE A 313 0.08 -37.15 -0.25
C PHE A 313 0.26 -37.14 -1.78
N SER A 314 -0.56 -37.90 -2.51
CA SER A 314 -0.51 -37.88 -3.99
C SER A 314 -0.90 -36.51 -4.54
N ASP A 315 -1.95 -35.89 -3.99
CA ASP A 315 -2.43 -34.57 -4.39
C ASP A 315 -1.43 -33.48 -4.01
N ALA A 316 -0.81 -33.60 -2.83
CA ALA A 316 0.26 -32.71 -2.37
C ALA A 316 1.44 -32.70 -3.36
N ARG A 317 1.91 -33.89 -3.77
CA ARG A 317 2.97 -34.01 -4.79
C ARG A 317 2.53 -33.42 -6.13
N SER A 318 1.30 -33.65 -6.55
CA SER A 318 0.75 -33.12 -7.80
C SER A 318 0.77 -31.58 -7.81
N ALA A 319 0.25 -30.95 -6.76
CA ALA A 319 0.24 -29.51 -6.60
C ALA A 319 1.67 -28.92 -6.52
N ALA A 320 2.58 -29.54 -5.76
CA ALA A 320 3.97 -29.09 -5.71
C ALA A 320 4.68 -29.22 -7.07
N THR A 321 4.38 -30.27 -7.84
CA THR A 321 4.91 -30.43 -9.20
C THR A 321 4.40 -29.33 -10.13
N LYS A 322 3.12 -28.96 -10.03
CA LYS A 322 2.57 -27.82 -10.78
C LYS A 322 3.26 -26.51 -10.41
N ALA A 323 3.50 -26.26 -9.11
CA ALA A 323 4.26 -25.09 -8.65
C ALA A 323 5.68 -25.06 -9.23
N ALA A 324 6.41 -26.18 -9.21
CA ALA A 324 7.75 -26.30 -9.78
C ALA A 324 7.79 -26.08 -11.30
N ASN A 325 6.77 -26.56 -12.02
CA ASN A 325 6.69 -26.37 -13.47
C ASN A 325 6.44 -24.90 -13.85
N LEU A 326 5.70 -24.16 -13.02
CA LEU A 326 5.46 -22.73 -13.24
C LEU A 326 6.68 -21.88 -12.90
N LYS A 327 7.50 -22.29 -11.93
CA LYS A 327 8.76 -21.61 -11.55
C LYS A 327 9.92 -22.62 -11.47
N PRO A 328 10.60 -22.93 -12.60
CA PRO A 328 11.60 -24.00 -12.66
C PRO A 328 12.83 -23.83 -11.76
N GLU A 329 13.19 -22.60 -11.41
CA GLU A 329 14.30 -22.28 -10.50
C GLU A 329 13.88 -22.24 -9.03
N TRP A 330 12.60 -22.49 -8.73
CA TRP A 330 12.09 -22.43 -7.37
C TRP A 330 12.26 -23.79 -6.66
N GLY A 331 13.12 -23.84 -5.64
CA GLY A 331 13.43 -25.08 -4.92
C GLY A 331 12.40 -25.51 -3.87
N GLU A 332 11.58 -24.60 -3.34
CA GLU A 332 10.64 -24.87 -2.24
C GLU A 332 9.63 -25.99 -2.54
N PRO A 333 9.04 -26.12 -3.76
CA PRO A 333 8.19 -27.25 -4.10
C PRO A 333 8.86 -28.62 -3.90
N TYR A 334 10.17 -28.73 -4.15
CA TYR A 334 10.90 -29.98 -3.94
C TYR A 334 11.16 -30.28 -2.46
N LEU A 335 11.21 -29.26 -1.59
CA LEU A 335 11.16 -29.50 -0.15
C LEU A 335 9.83 -30.13 0.26
N ILE A 336 8.70 -29.61 -0.23
CA ILE A 336 7.38 -30.20 0.05
C ILE A 336 7.30 -31.62 -0.49
N ILE A 337 7.75 -31.89 -1.72
CA ILE A 337 7.75 -33.24 -2.30
C ILE A 337 8.53 -34.22 -1.42
N GLY A 338 9.73 -33.83 -0.97
CA GLY A 338 10.52 -34.66 -0.07
C GLY A 338 9.86 -34.88 1.30
N ASP A 339 9.29 -33.83 1.89
CA ASP A 339 8.58 -33.90 3.17
C ASP A 339 7.32 -34.78 3.09
N VAL A 340 6.61 -34.75 1.96
CA VAL A 340 5.48 -35.64 1.66
C VAL A 340 5.92 -37.10 1.56
N TYR A 341 7.05 -37.39 0.90
CA TYR A 341 7.59 -38.75 0.86
C TYR A 341 7.93 -39.26 2.26
N VAL A 342 8.65 -38.46 3.06
CA VAL A 342 8.96 -38.79 4.45
C VAL A 342 7.71 -39.07 5.27
N ALA A 343 6.70 -38.19 5.18
CA ALA A 343 5.44 -38.34 5.93
C ALA A 343 4.68 -39.63 5.57
N SER A 344 4.90 -40.17 4.37
CA SER A 344 4.29 -41.41 3.91
C SER A 344 5.15 -42.66 4.12
N ALA A 345 6.41 -42.52 4.56
CA ALA A 345 7.38 -43.62 4.60
C ALA A 345 6.93 -44.80 5.47
N SER A 346 6.35 -44.53 6.64
CA SER A 346 5.87 -45.59 7.55
C SER A 346 4.69 -46.39 6.98
N LYS A 347 3.98 -45.85 5.98
CA LYS A 347 2.85 -46.49 5.30
C LYS A 347 3.24 -47.14 3.98
N CYS A 348 4.50 -47.02 3.57
CA CYS A 348 4.99 -47.48 2.28
C CYS A 348 6.03 -48.57 2.50
N GLY A 349 5.59 -49.83 2.37
CA GLY A 349 6.46 -51.01 2.48
C GLY A 349 6.38 -51.75 3.82
N SER A 350 6.77 -53.02 3.75
CA SER A 350 6.80 -53.99 4.85
C SER A 350 8.22 -54.38 5.25
N SER A 351 9.18 -54.30 4.32
CA SER A 351 10.60 -54.59 4.58
C SER A 351 11.42 -53.34 4.94
N ASN A 352 12.62 -53.54 5.46
CA ASN A 352 13.58 -52.45 5.71
C ASN A 352 13.98 -51.77 4.41
N LEU A 353 14.22 -52.53 3.33
CA LEU A 353 14.52 -52.01 2.01
C LEU A 353 13.39 -51.12 1.49
N GLU A 354 12.14 -51.60 1.51
CA GLU A 354 11.01 -50.86 0.95
C GLU A 354 10.81 -49.53 1.69
N ARG A 355 10.81 -49.55 3.04
CA ARG A 355 10.72 -48.32 3.85
C ARG A 355 11.93 -47.40 3.64
N GLY A 356 13.14 -47.97 3.61
CA GLY A 356 14.39 -47.26 3.38
C GLY A 356 14.44 -46.55 2.02
N SER A 357 13.86 -47.19 1.00
CA SER A 357 13.83 -46.67 -0.37
C SER A 357 13.02 -45.37 -0.52
N VAL A 358 12.02 -45.15 0.33
CA VAL A 358 11.26 -43.89 0.39
C VAL A 358 12.17 -42.72 0.78
N TYR A 359 13.12 -42.95 1.68
CA TYR A 359 14.06 -41.91 2.09
C TYR A 359 15.05 -41.57 0.98
N TRP A 360 15.38 -42.49 0.06
CA TRP A 360 16.21 -42.18 -1.12
C TRP A 360 15.57 -41.09 -1.99
N VAL A 361 14.30 -41.27 -2.38
CA VAL A 361 13.58 -40.30 -3.21
C VAL A 361 13.28 -39.01 -2.46
N ALA A 362 13.08 -39.06 -1.14
CA ALA A 362 12.98 -37.85 -0.32
C ALA A 362 14.29 -37.04 -0.34
N VAL A 363 15.43 -37.71 -0.13
CA VAL A 363 16.75 -37.08 -0.18
C VAL A 363 17.07 -36.53 -1.57
N ASP A 364 16.64 -37.21 -2.64
CA ASP A 364 16.80 -36.71 -4.00
C ASP A 364 16.00 -35.42 -4.24
N ALA A 365 14.78 -35.35 -3.72
CA ALA A 365 13.97 -34.13 -3.77
C ALA A 365 14.65 -32.98 -3.00
N PHE A 366 15.19 -33.23 -1.80
CA PHE A 366 15.93 -32.20 -1.06
C PHE A 366 17.22 -31.76 -1.75
N ARG A 367 17.94 -32.69 -2.40
CA ARG A 367 19.10 -32.35 -3.23
C ARG A 367 18.70 -31.50 -4.42
N LYS A 368 17.57 -31.81 -5.06
CA LYS A 368 17.03 -31.00 -6.15
C LYS A 368 16.66 -29.60 -5.67
N ALA A 369 16.00 -29.48 -4.52
CA ALA A 369 15.62 -28.19 -3.92
C ALA A 369 16.82 -27.24 -3.78
N LYS A 370 17.90 -27.70 -3.11
CA LYS A 370 19.10 -26.86 -2.92
C LYS A 370 19.91 -26.64 -4.19
N SER A 371 19.79 -27.50 -5.20
CA SER A 371 20.48 -27.29 -6.49
C SER A 371 19.82 -26.20 -7.34
N LEU A 372 18.57 -25.84 -7.01
CA LEU A 372 17.81 -24.81 -7.70
C LEU A 372 17.84 -23.49 -6.94
N ASP A 373 17.86 -23.53 -5.61
CA ASP A 373 17.75 -22.36 -4.75
C ASP A 373 18.72 -22.45 -3.57
N ASP A 374 19.79 -21.65 -3.63
CA ASP A 374 20.85 -21.63 -2.63
C ASP A 374 20.36 -21.21 -1.23
N VAL A 375 19.28 -20.41 -1.13
CA VAL A 375 18.66 -20.00 0.14
C VAL A 375 18.14 -21.21 0.90
N LEU A 376 17.82 -22.30 0.21
CA LEU A 376 17.32 -23.54 0.80
C LEU A 376 18.41 -24.50 1.24
N THR A 377 19.69 -24.19 1.00
CA THR A 377 20.82 -25.10 1.25
C THR A 377 20.84 -25.63 2.68
N GLU A 378 20.69 -24.76 3.69
CA GLU A 378 20.71 -25.17 5.09
C GLU A 378 19.51 -26.07 5.43
N LYS A 379 18.30 -25.64 5.04
CA LYS A 379 17.04 -26.38 5.24
C LYS A 379 17.09 -27.77 4.59
N ALA A 380 17.63 -27.85 3.37
CA ALA A 380 17.78 -29.09 2.62
C ALA A 380 18.86 -29.99 3.24
N ASN A 381 20.04 -29.45 3.58
CA ASN A 381 21.13 -30.23 4.16
C ASN A 381 20.73 -30.84 5.51
N LYS A 382 19.98 -30.11 6.35
CA LYS A 382 19.44 -30.64 7.60
C LYS A 382 18.54 -31.85 7.36
N ARG A 383 17.62 -31.76 6.39
CA ARG A 383 16.76 -32.88 5.99
C ARG A 383 17.56 -34.04 5.39
N ILE A 384 18.51 -33.77 4.49
CA ILE A 384 19.38 -34.78 3.88
C ILE A 384 20.16 -35.55 4.96
N SER A 385 20.80 -34.85 5.90
CA SER A 385 21.55 -35.47 7.00
C SER A 385 20.65 -36.30 7.92
N THR A 386 19.44 -35.79 8.20
CA THR A 386 18.45 -36.49 9.03
C THR A 386 17.97 -37.77 8.37
N TYR A 387 17.56 -37.69 7.11
CA TYR A 387 16.87 -38.78 6.43
C TYR A 387 17.81 -39.81 5.79
N SER A 388 19.06 -39.45 5.47
CA SER A 388 20.05 -40.43 4.96
C SER A 388 20.40 -41.53 5.97
N LYS A 389 20.18 -41.29 7.27
CA LYS A 389 20.39 -42.30 8.34
C LYS A 389 19.39 -43.46 8.28
N TYR A 390 18.26 -43.26 7.61
CA TYR A 390 17.21 -44.25 7.43
C TYR A 390 17.35 -45.01 6.10
N PHE A 391 18.44 -44.81 5.36
CA PHE A 391 18.73 -45.67 4.21
C PHE A 391 18.95 -47.12 4.66
N PRO A 392 18.66 -48.10 3.80
CA PRO A 392 19.00 -49.49 4.05
C PRO A 392 20.50 -49.66 4.38
N SER A 393 20.84 -50.63 5.23
CA SER A 393 22.24 -51.02 5.43
C SER A 393 22.78 -51.78 4.21
N LYS A 394 24.10 -51.93 4.11
CA LYS A 394 24.72 -52.85 3.14
C LYS A 394 24.17 -54.28 3.24
N GLU A 395 23.85 -54.72 4.45
CA GLU A 395 23.26 -56.04 4.70
C GLU A 395 21.83 -56.12 4.14
N ASP A 396 20.98 -55.11 4.39
CA ASP A 396 19.63 -55.05 3.80
C ASP A 396 19.70 -55.10 2.27
N LEU A 397 20.66 -54.39 1.65
CA LEU A 397 20.85 -54.40 0.20
C LEU A 397 21.31 -55.76 -0.34
N PHE A 398 22.20 -56.45 0.39
CA PHE A 398 22.71 -57.76 -0.01
C PHE A 398 21.61 -58.83 -0.02
N PHE A 399 20.70 -58.82 0.96
CA PHE A 399 19.58 -59.77 1.02
C PHE A 399 18.62 -59.64 -0.17
N ASP A 400 18.56 -58.47 -0.80
CA ASP A 400 17.71 -58.17 -1.95
C ASP A 400 18.50 -58.14 -3.28
N ASP A 401 19.75 -58.61 -3.31
CA ASP A 401 20.64 -58.65 -4.48
C ASP A 401 20.81 -57.27 -5.16
N LEU A 402 20.92 -56.21 -4.35
CA LEU A 402 21.09 -54.83 -4.81
C LEU A 402 22.50 -54.29 -4.50
N SER A 403 23.10 -53.64 -5.50
CA SER A 403 24.37 -52.93 -5.38
C SER A 403 24.18 -51.41 -5.35
N ALA A 404 25.10 -50.71 -4.68
CA ALA A 404 25.09 -49.25 -4.67
C ALA A 404 25.24 -48.68 -6.10
N GLY A 405 24.36 -47.75 -6.47
CA GLY A 405 24.30 -47.18 -7.84
C GLY A 405 23.30 -47.86 -8.77
N ASP A 406 22.72 -48.99 -8.37
CA ASP A 406 21.64 -49.64 -9.12
C ASP A 406 20.41 -48.73 -9.20
N SER A 407 19.62 -48.95 -10.25
CA SER A 407 18.32 -48.29 -10.41
C SER A 407 17.27 -49.05 -9.62
N TYR A 408 16.57 -48.36 -8.71
CA TYR A 408 15.48 -48.94 -7.92
C TYR A 408 14.19 -48.15 -8.12
N LYS A 409 13.08 -48.84 -8.36
CA LYS A 409 11.75 -48.22 -8.47
C LYS A 409 11.04 -48.33 -7.12
N VAL A 410 10.89 -47.18 -6.45
CA VAL A 410 10.17 -47.09 -5.17
C VAL A 410 8.68 -47.41 -5.41
N GLY A 411 8.16 -48.34 -4.62
CA GLY A 411 6.78 -48.82 -4.69
C GLY A 411 5.74 -47.82 -4.16
N CYS A 412 4.60 -48.37 -3.71
CA CYS A 412 3.41 -47.64 -3.25
C CYS A 412 2.94 -46.53 -4.22
N TRP A 413 2.29 -45.49 -3.71
CA TRP A 413 1.81 -44.35 -4.50
C TRP A 413 2.96 -43.49 -5.08
N ILE A 414 4.20 -43.69 -4.61
CA ILE A 414 5.37 -42.91 -4.99
C ILE A 414 5.78 -43.23 -6.43
N GLY A 415 6.05 -44.50 -6.76
CA GLY A 415 6.29 -44.93 -8.14
C GLY A 415 7.45 -44.21 -8.87
N ARG A 416 8.44 -43.69 -8.14
CA ARG A 416 9.61 -42.98 -8.69
C ARG A 416 10.84 -43.87 -8.69
N SER A 417 11.70 -43.72 -9.69
CA SER A 417 13.00 -44.37 -9.71
C SER A 417 14.06 -43.53 -9.03
N THR A 418 15.01 -44.19 -8.37
CA THR A 418 16.15 -43.58 -7.67
C THR A 418 17.39 -44.47 -7.79
N LYS A 419 18.49 -44.03 -7.17
CA LYS A 419 19.74 -44.76 -7.05
C LYS A 419 19.90 -45.37 -5.66
N VAL A 420 20.20 -46.67 -5.65
CA VAL A 420 20.48 -47.45 -4.43
C VAL A 420 21.69 -46.87 -3.70
N ARG A 421 21.56 -46.63 -2.40
CA ARG A 421 22.60 -46.10 -1.51
C ARG A 421 22.47 -46.75 -0.13
N SER A 422 23.57 -47.21 0.44
CA SER A 422 23.60 -47.65 1.84
C SER A 422 23.80 -46.47 2.79
N ARG A 423 23.43 -46.64 4.07
CA ARG A 423 23.80 -45.70 5.14
C ARG A 423 25.22 -45.91 5.68
N ASP A 424 25.79 -47.09 5.48
CA ASP A 424 27.06 -47.59 6.04
C ASP A 424 28.00 -48.16 4.97
#